data_AF-A0A9W8RP34-F1
#
_entry.id   AF-A0A9W8RP34-F1
#
_cell.length_a   1.000
_cell.length_b   1.000
_cell.length_c   1.000
_cell.angle_alpha   90.00
_cell.angle_beta   90.00
_cell.angle_gamma   90.00
#
_symmetry.space_group_name_H-M   'P 1'
#
loop_
_entity.id
_entity.type
_entity.pdbx_description
1 polymer ?
#
loop_
_entity_poly.entity_id
_entity_poly.type
_entity_poly.pdbx_seq_one_letter_code
_entity_poly.pdbx_strand_id
1 'polypeptide(L)'
;MGVEDNALDISHIENQTRGPQYEPDEKPIINELTQKYGQTQRGLKPRHVQLMAIGGSIGTALWVGIGGYLSQAGPLSLVLGYTFWGLCFVWPTYLCVAEMCAYLPIRGSIFELASRFVDPAVGFSMGWTYFFGTSMLVCVEYSAVAAVMEYWDSTTNPAAWIALAMGICIFLNVVAVK
;
A
#
# COMPACT_ATOMS: atom_id res chain seq x y z
N MET A 1 11.72 -16.59 -66.02
CA MET A 1 12.34 -15.99 -64.83
C MET A 1 11.21 -15.74 -63.85
N GLY A 2 11.15 -16.51 -62.78
CA GLY A 2 10.07 -16.48 -61.79
C GLY A 2 10.26 -17.66 -60.86
N VAL A 3 11.12 -17.44 -59.86
CA VAL A 3 11.46 -18.38 -58.79
C VAL A 3 10.21 -18.55 -57.93
N GLU A 4 9.74 -19.78 -57.76
CA GLU A 4 8.71 -20.11 -56.78
C GLU A 4 9.36 -20.10 -55.39
N ASP A 5 8.95 -19.13 -54.57
CA ASP A 5 9.37 -19.00 -53.18
C ASP A 5 8.81 -20.16 -52.36
N ASN A 6 9.71 -21.07 -52.03
CA ASN A 6 9.50 -22.19 -51.11
C ASN A 6 9.37 -21.65 -49.68
N ALA A 7 8.19 -21.14 -49.33
CA ALA A 7 7.85 -20.77 -47.96
C ALA A 7 7.66 -22.05 -47.13
N LEU A 8 8.70 -22.40 -46.38
CA LEU A 8 8.69 -23.46 -45.37
C LEU A 8 7.45 -23.28 -44.46
N ASP A 9 6.65 -24.33 -44.34
CA ASP A 9 5.42 -24.36 -43.55
C ASP A 9 5.75 -24.30 -42.03
N ILE A 10 5.82 -23.07 -41.51
CA ILE A 10 6.14 -22.75 -40.12
C ILE A 10 4.90 -22.86 -39.20
N SER A 11 3.74 -23.21 -39.75
CA SER A 11 2.46 -23.30 -39.02
C SER A 11 2.47 -24.34 -37.90
N HIS A 12 3.32 -25.36 -38.03
CA HIS A 12 3.52 -26.39 -37.01
C HIS A 12 4.34 -25.91 -35.81
N ILE A 13 5.23 -24.92 -35.99
CA ILE A 13 6.04 -24.35 -34.92
C ILE A 13 5.23 -23.31 -34.13
N GLU A 14 4.35 -22.56 -34.80
CA GLU A 14 3.47 -21.57 -34.16
C GLU A 14 2.39 -22.21 -33.26
N ASN A 15 2.03 -23.48 -33.53
CA ASN A 15 1.13 -24.23 -32.66
C ASN A 15 1.80 -24.80 -31.39
N GLN A 16 3.13 -24.87 -31.33
CA GLN A 16 3.86 -25.34 -30.12
C GLN A 16 4.20 -24.23 -29.13
N THR A 17 4.18 -22.95 -29.54
CA THR A 17 4.42 -21.78 -28.66
C THR A 17 3.16 -21.25 -27.99
N ARG A 18 1.98 -21.77 -28.34
CA ARG A 18 0.75 -21.53 -27.58
C ARG A 18 0.84 -22.31 -26.27
N GLY A 19 1.17 -21.60 -25.19
CA GLY A 19 0.97 -22.09 -23.82
C GLY A 19 -0.45 -22.66 -23.67
N PRO A 20 -0.66 -23.56 -22.69
CA PRO A 20 -1.89 -24.36 -22.59
C PRO A 20 -3.13 -23.49 -22.81
N GLN A 21 -3.88 -23.83 -23.86
CA GLN A 21 -5.18 -23.23 -24.13
C GLN A 21 -6.05 -23.48 -22.91
N TYR A 22 -6.62 -22.42 -22.34
CA TYR A 22 -7.56 -22.51 -21.23
C TYR A 22 -8.80 -23.28 -21.69
N GLU A 23 -8.91 -24.54 -21.28
CA GLU A 23 -10.04 -25.42 -21.53
C GLU A 23 -11.23 -24.97 -20.65
N PRO A 24 -12.45 -24.75 -21.17
CA PRO A 24 -13.52 -24.05 -20.45
C PRO A 24 -14.26 -24.88 -19.39
N ASP A 25 -13.72 -26.02 -18.95
CA ASP A 25 -14.37 -26.95 -18.03
C ASP A 25 -14.11 -26.65 -16.53
N GLU A 26 -13.31 -25.62 -16.22
CA GLU A 26 -13.01 -25.17 -14.85
C GLU A 26 -14.07 -24.23 -14.24
N LYS A 27 -15.24 -24.11 -14.87
CA LYS A 27 -16.37 -23.30 -14.37
C LYS A 27 -16.95 -23.72 -13.01
N PRO A 28 -16.99 -25.00 -12.58
CA PRO A 28 -17.61 -25.36 -11.31
C PRO A 28 -16.77 -24.93 -10.10
N ILE A 29 -15.44 -25.00 -10.20
CA ILE A 29 -14.52 -24.65 -9.11
C ILE A 29 -14.51 -23.14 -8.86
N ILE A 30 -14.50 -22.34 -9.92
CA ILE A 30 -14.58 -20.88 -9.84
C ILE A 30 -15.92 -20.45 -9.20
N ASN A 31 -17.02 -21.13 -9.52
CA ASN A 31 -18.33 -20.85 -8.92
C ASN A 31 -18.40 -21.24 -7.44
N GLU A 32 -17.85 -22.39 -7.03
CA GLU A 32 -17.80 -22.78 -5.60
C GLU A 32 -16.93 -21.82 -4.77
N LEU A 33 -15.78 -21.41 -5.30
CA LEU A 33 -14.91 -20.42 -4.63
C LEU A 33 -15.56 -19.04 -4.57
N THR A 34 -16.28 -18.64 -5.62
CA THR A 34 -17.04 -17.38 -5.66
C THR A 34 -18.23 -17.41 -4.69
N GLN A 35 -18.88 -18.55 -4.53
CA GLN A 35 -20.00 -18.74 -3.60
C GLN A 35 -19.52 -18.82 -2.15
N LYS A 36 -18.32 -19.36 -1.89
CA LYS A 36 -17.72 -19.46 -0.55
C LYS A 36 -17.10 -18.15 -0.04
N TYR A 37 -16.53 -17.32 -0.93
CA TYR A 37 -15.80 -16.10 -0.55
C TYR A 37 -16.43 -14.79 -1.07
N GLY A 38 -17.55 -14.86 -1.79
CA GLY A 38 -18.19 -13.72 -2.45
C GLY A 38 -17.35 -13.14 -3.61
N GLN A 39 -17.95 -12.36 -4.51
CA GLN A 39 -17.18 -11.52 -5.43
C GLN A 39 -16.77 -10.22 -4.72
N THR A 40 -15.48 -9.88 -4.78
CA THR A 40 -15.02 -8.55 -4.38
C THR A 40 -15.56 -7.54 -5.37
N GLN A 41 -16.49 -6.69 -4.92
CA GLN A 41 -16.95 -5.50 -5.64
C GLN A 41 -15.74 -4.58 -5.86
N ARG A 42 -15.09 -4.66 -7.02
CA ARG A 42 -13.97 -3.77 -7.39
C ARG A 42 -14.52 -2.38 -7.73
N GLY A 43 -14.86 -1.59 -6.71
CA GLY A 43 -15.33 -0.21 -6.88
C GLY A 43 -14.20 0.81 -7.13
N LEU A 44 -12.96 0.48 -6.75
CA LEU A 44 -11.81 1.37 -6.85
C LEU A 44 -11.02 1.12 -8.14
N LYS A 45 -10.95 2.16 -8.98
CA LYS A 45 -10.06 2.16 -10.15
C LYS A 45 -8.59 2.18 -9.68
N PRO A 46 -7.65 1.59 -10.45
CA PRO A 46 -6.22 1.57 -10.11
C PRO A 46 -5.65 2.95 -9.75
N ARG A 47 -6.09 4.00 -10.45
CA ARG A 47 -5.70 5.39 -10.17
C ARG A 47 -6.07 5.86 -8.74
N HIS A 48 -7.21 5.43 -8.20
CA HIS A 48 -7.63 5.83 -6.86
C HIS A 48 -6.75 5.16 -5.81
N VAL A 49 -6.41 3.89 -6.04
CA VAL A 49 -5.49 3.13 -5.17
C VAL A 49 -4.09 3.74 -5.18
N GLN A 50 -3.59 4.15 -6.35
CA GLN A 50 -2.31 4.85 -6.46
C GLN A 50 -2.33 6.20 -5.74
N LEU A 51 -3.39 6.99 -5.89
CA LEU A 51 -3.54 8.26 -5.18
C LEU A 51 -3.63 8.06 -3.65
N MET A 52 -4.30 7.00 -3.19
CA MET A 52 -4.30 6.64 -1.76
C MET A 52 -2.89 6.28 -1.27
N ALA A 53 -2.12 5.53 -2.07
CA ALA A 53 -0.74 5.17 -1.72
C ALA A 53 0.19 6.40 -1.67
N ILE A 54 0.04 7.35 -2.60
CA ILE A 54 0.81 8.61 -2.59
C ILE A 54 0.39 9.46 -1.38
N GLY A 55 -0.93 9.59 -1.14
CA GLY A 55 -1.45 10.35 -0.01
C GLY A 55 -1.05 9.79 1.35
N GLY A 56 -0.94 8.46 1.47
CA GLY A 56 -0.47 7.82 2.70
C GLY A 56 1.04 7.89 2.91
N SER A 57 1.83 8.00 1.84
CA SER A 57 3.30 8.06 1.93
C SER A 57 3.83 9.48 2.16
N ILE A 58 3.13 10.51 1.68
CA ILE A 58 3.47 11.92 1.94
C ILE A 58 2.72 12.38 3.21
N GLY A 59 3.29 12.09 4.37
CA GLY A 59 2.69 12.38 5.68
C GLY A 59 3.07 13.74 6.29
N THR A 60 2.47 14.04 7.44
CA THR A 60 2.76 15.24 8.24
C THR A 60 4.18 15.28 8.77
N ALA A 61 4.81 14.12 8.97
CA ALA A 61 6.22 14.03 9.36
C ALA A 61 7.15 14.78 8.39
N LEU A 62 6.83 14.76 7.08
CA LEU A 62 7.58 15.53 6.09
C LEU A 62 7.34 17.03 6.29
N TRP A 63 6.11 17.47 6.47
CA TRP A 63 5.79 18.90 6.53
C TRP A 63 6.17 19.58 7.84
N VAL A 64 5.91 18.92 8.97
CA VAL A 64 6.16 19.46 10.31
C VAL A 64 7.59 19.21 10.76
N GLY A 65 8.15 18.05 10.39
CA GLY A 65 9.48 17.63 10.86
C GLY A 65 10.65 18.12 10.00
N ILE A 66 10.50 18.18 8.67
CA ILE A 66 11.66 18.34 7.78
C ILE A 66 12.43 19.63 8.00
N GLY A 67 11.75 20.72 8.36
CA GLY A 67 12.38 22.03 8.57
C GLY A 67 13.43 21.99 9.69
N GLY A 68 13.11 21.33 10.80
CA GLY A 68 14.03 21.17 11.93
C GLY A 68 15.26 20.34 11.57
N TYR A 69 15.07 19.23 10.85
CA TYR A 69 16.17 18.39 10.37
C TYR A 69 17.02 19.10 9.32
N LEU A 70 16.39 19.85 8.42
CA LEU A 70 17.07 20.61 7.38
C LEU A 70 17.98 21.69 7.97
N SER A 71 17.49 22.42 8.99
CA SER A 71 18.28 23.46 9.68
C SER A 71 19.46 22.89 10.44
N GLN A 72 19.35 21.68 11.00
CA GLN A 72 20.40 21.08 11.83
C GLN A 72 21.42 20.30 11.01
N ALA A 73 20.97 19.48 10.06
CA ALA A 73 21.82 18.55 9.32
C ALA A 73 22.29 19.10 7.96
N GLY A 74 21.62 20.13 7.42
CA GLY A 74 21.86 20.67 6.09
C GLY A 74 21.19 19.87 4.97
N PRO A 75 21.05 20.45 3.76
CA PRO A 75 20.26 19.87 2.67
C PRO A 75 20.85 18.57 2.10
N LEU A 76 22.18 18.47 2.04
CA LEU A 76 22.85 17.33 1.42
C LEU A 76 22.71 16.05 2.26
N SER A 77 22.88 16.16 3.57
CA SER A 77 22.77 15.01 4.47
C SER A 77 21.34 14.47 4.52
N LEU A 78 20.34 15.36 4.44
CA LEU A 78 18.92 15.00 4.44
C LEU A 78 18.55 14.19 3.19
N VAL A 79 18.97 14.63 2.00
CA VAL A 79 18.74 13.91 0.74
C VAL A 79 19.46 12.56 0.73
N LEU A 80 20.71 12.52 1.17
CA LEU A 80 21.48 11.26 1.23
C LEU A 80 20.86 10.27 2.22
N GLY A 81 20.47 10.73 3.41
CA GLY A 81 19.81 9.89 4.40
C GLY A 81 18.48 9.32 3.91
N TYR A 82 17.64 10.16 3.30
CA TYR A 82 16.34 9.73 2.77
C TYR A 82 16.50 8.74 1.60
N THR A 83 17.46 9.00 0.72
CA THR A 83 17.76 8.11 -0.43
C THR A 83 18.31 6.77 0.05
N PHE A 84 19.24 6.78 1.01
CA PHE A 84 19.81 5.56 1.58
C PHE A 84 18.73 4.72 2.27
N TRP A 85 17.91 5.34 3.13
CA TRP A 85 16.82 4.63 3.79
C TRP A 85 15.80 4.06 2.79
N GLY A 86 15.38 4.88 1.82
CA GLY A 86 14.43 4.49 0.79
C GLY A 86 14.93 3.35 -0.09
N LEU A 87 16.18 3.43 -0.56
CA LEU A 87 16.73 2.45 -1.50
C LEU A 87 17.17 1.16 -0.81
N CYS A 88 17.77 1.24 0.38
CA CYS A 88 18.34 0.06 1.04
C CYS A 88 17.33 -0.73 1.90
N PHE A 89 16.29 -0.08 2.43
CA PHE A 89 15.34 -0.74 3.34
C PHE A 89 13.94 -0.80 2.76
N VAL A 90 13.39 0.35 2.36
CA VAL A 90 11.97 0.44 1.96
C VAL A 90 11.71 -0.25 0.63
N TRP A 91 12.49 0.08 -0.40
CA TRP A 91 12.34 -0.47 -1.75
C TRP A 91 12.43 -2.00 -1.82
N PRO A 92 13.48 -2.67 -1.32
CA PRO A 92 13.56 -4.13 -1.37
C PRO A 92 12.44 -4.79 -0.56
N THR A 93 12.04 -4.22 0.58
CA THR A 93 10.92 -4.75 1.38
C THR A 93 9.61 -4.76 0.59
N TYR A 94 9.27 -3.66 -0.09
CA TYR A 94 8.07 -3.60 -0.92
C TYR A 94 8.14 -4.48 -2.15
N LEU A 95 9.33 -4.66 -2.74
CA LEU A 95 9.51 -5.61 -3.85
C LEU A 95 9.25 -7.06 -3.41
N CYS A 96 9.79 -7.49 -2.27
CA CYS A 96 9.52 -8.83 -1.73
C CYS A 96 8.03 -9.05 -1.45
N VAL A 97 7.35 -8.05 -0.89
CA VAL A 97 5.89 -8.12 -0.67
C VAL A 97 5.14 -8.16 -2.00
N ALA A 98 5.58 -7.41 -3.01
CA ALA A 98 4.97 -7.41 -4.34
C ALA A 98 5.10 -8.79 -5.03
N GLU A 99 6.25 -9.45 -4.92
CA GLU A 99 6.47 -10.80 -5.43
C GLU A 99 5.56 -11.82 -4.73
N MET A 100 5.42 -11.72 -3.39
CA MET A 100 4.48 -12.56 -2.63
C MET A 100 3.03 -12.37 -3.08
N CYS A 101 2.60 -11.13 -3.31
CA CYS A 101 1.26 -10.80 -3.80
C CYS A 101 1.02 -11.26 -5.24
N ALA A 102 2.04 -11.22 -6.10
CA ALA A 102 1.95 -11.66 -7.49
C ALA A 102 1.91 -13.20 -7.59
N TYR A 103 2.67 -13.90 -6.74
CA TYR A 103 2.71 -15.36 -6.70
C TYR A 103 1.40 -15.96 -6.17
N LEU A 104 0.85 -15.40 -5.08
CA LEU A 104 -0.37 -15.89 -4.47
C LEU A 104 -1.33 -14.72 -4.15
N PRO A 105 -2.27 -14.39 -5.07
CA PRO A 105 -3.23 -13.32 -4.85
C PRO A 105 -4.33 -13.76 -3.87
N ILE A 106 -4.04 -13.71 -2.57
CA ILE A 106 -5.02 -13.95 -1.50
C ILE A 106 -5.86 -12.69 -1.30
N ARG A 107 -7.14 -12.86 -0.97
CA ARG A 107 -8.05 -11.78 -0.55
C ARG A 107 -7.84 -11.38 0.93
N GLY A 108 -6.57 -11.26 1.33
CA GLY A 108 -6.13 -11.09 2.71
C GLY A 108 -5.27 -9.86 2.94
N SER A 109 -5.05 -9.50 4.20
CA SER A 109 -4.09 -8.46 4.58
C SER A 109 -2.65 -8.96 4.44
N ILE A 110 -1.68 -8.05 4.42
CA ILE A 110 -0.24 -8.38 4.44
C ILE A 110 0.12 -9.29 5.63
N PHE A 111 -0.61 -9.20 6.75
CA PHE A 111 -0.44 -10.08 7.91
C PHE A 111 -0.82 -11.54 7.63
N GLU A 112 -1.75 -11.79 6.71
CA GLU A 112 -2.15 -13.13 6.30
C GLU A 112 -1.08 -13.80 5.43
N LEU A 113 -0.40 -12.99 4.60
CA LEU A 113 0.80 -13.45 3.88
C LEU A 113 1.90 -13.84 4.89
N ALA A 114 2.17 -13.01 5.90
CA ALA A 114 3.15 -13.32 6.94
C ALA A 114 2.79 -14.59 7.75
N SER A 115 1.52 -14.76 8.09
CA SER A 115 1.01 -15.95 8.80
C SER A 115 1.24 -17.23 8.01
N ARG A 116 1.21 -17.16 6.68
CA ARG A 116 1.25 -18.31 5.79
C ARG A 116 2.64 -18.66 5.28
N PHE A 117 3.50 -17.66 5.06
CA PHE A 117 4.88 -17.87 4.61
C PHE A 117 5.86 -18.15 5.76
N VAL A 118 5.59 -17.65 6.97
CA VAL A 118 6.50 -17.79 8.10
C VAL A 118 5.90 -18.69 9.17
N ASP A 119 4.93 -18.17 9.94
CA ASP A 119 4.23 -18.89 10.99
C ASP A 119 3.00 -18.09 11.44
N PRO A 120 1.87 -18.73 11.83
CA PRO A 120 0.70 -18.03 12.35
C PRO A 120 1.00 -17.12 13.56
N ALA A 121 1.95 -17.46 14.43
CA ALA A 121 2.34 -16.63 15.57
C ALA A 121 3.04 -15.33 15.13
N VAL A 122 3.82 -15.38 14.05
CA VAL A 122 4.48 -14.20 13.48
C VAL A 122 3.45 -13.26 12.87
N GLY A 123 2.46 -13.81 12.17
CA GLY A 123 1.35 -13.02 11.65
C GLY A 123 0.54 -12.32 12.75
N PHE A 124 0.26 -13.01 13.85
CA PHE A 124 -0.39 -12.43 15.02
C PHE A 124 0.44 -11.29 15.65
N SER A 125 1.73 -11.54 15.89
CA SER A 125 2.65 -10.54 16.44
C SER A 125 2.77 -9.29 15.55
N MET A 126 2.83 -9.48 14.23
CA MET A 126 2.90 -8.39 13.27
C MET A 126 1.63 -7.54 13.27
N GLY A 127 0.45 -8.18 13.38
CA GLY A 127 -0.81 -7.47 13.53
C GLY A 127 -0.84 -6.57 14.78
N TRP A 128 -0.30 -7.06 15.90
CA TRP A 128 -0.24 -6.28 17.14
C TRP A 128 0.78 -5.15 17.08
N THR A 129 1.95 -5.41 16.51
CA THR A 129 2.96 -4.36 16.26
C THR A 129 2.40 -3.26 15.35
N TYR A 130 1.66 -3.64 14.31
CA TYR A 130 1.04 -2.68 13.40
C TYR A 130 -0.08 -1.88 14.08
N PHE A 131 -0.91 -2.51 14.91
CA PHE A 131 -1.95 -1.83 15.68
C PHE A 131 -1.37 -0.76 16.61
N PHE A 132 -0.34 -1.10 17.39
CA PHE A 132 0.33 -0.11 18.25
C PHE A 132 1.01 0.98 17.44
N GLY A 133 1.69 0.63 16.35
CA GLY A 133 2.36 1.61 15.48
C GLY A 133 1.37 2.61 14.86
N THR A 134 0.25 2.12 14.33
CA THR A 134 -0.78 2.98 13.74
C THR A 134 -1.53 3.79 14.80
N SER A 135 -1.77 3.26 16.00
CA SER A 135 -2.36 4.01 17.09
C SER A 135 -1.47 5.17 17.56
N MET A 136 -0.16 4.93 17.70
CA MET A 136 0.80 5.99 18.03
C MET A 136 0.87 7.04 16.91
N LEU A 137 0.83 6.61 15.65
CA LEU A 137 0.82 7.52 14.50
C LEU A 137 -0.37 8.49 14.57
N VAL A 138 -1.57 8.00 14.88
CA VAL A 138 -2.77 8.85 15.04
C VAL A 138 -2.56 9.91 16.12
N CYS A 139 -1.93 9.57 17.25
CA CYS A 139 -1.61 10.55 18.30
C CYS A 139 -0.62 11.63 17.80
N VAL A 140 0.37 11.24 16.99
CA VAL A 140 1.33 12.17 16.38
C VAL A 140 0.64 13.12 15.40
N GLU A 141 -0.27 12.62 14.57
CA GLU A 141 -1.04 13.43 13.62
C GLU A 141 -1.85 14.53 14.34
N TYR A 142 -2.53 14.20 15.44
CA TYR A 142 -3.26 15.21 16.23
C TYR A 142 -2.34 16.22 16.92
N SER A 143 -1.18 15.77 17.41
CA SER A 143 -0.18 16.66 18.01
C SER A 143 0.41 17.62 16.96
N ALA A 144 0.57 17.15 15.73
CA ALA A 144 1.02 17.96 14.60
C ALA A 144 0.02 19.06 14.26
N VAL A 145 -1.30 18.78 14.30
CA VAL A 145 -2.33 19.82 14.11
C VAL A 145 -2.19 20.93 15.15
N ALA A 146 -1.98 20.58 16.41
CA ALA A 146 -1.79 21.56 17.48
C ALA A 146 -0.55 22.43 17.26
N ALA A 147 0.59 21.80 16.90
CA ALA A 147 1.83 22.51 16.61
C ALA A 147 1.71 23.46 15.42
N VAL A 148 0.93 23.07 14.40
CA VAL A 148 0.65 23.90 13.24
C VAL A 148 -0.24 25.08 13.63
N MET A 149 -1.30 24.88 14.43
CA MET A 149 -2.18 25.97 14.87
C MET A 149 -1.47 26.99 15.78
N GLU A 150 -0.53 26.53 16.60
CA GLU A 150 0.29 27.39 17.47
C GLU A 150 1.12 28.41 16.69
N TYR A 151 1.43 28.14 15.42
CA TYR A 151 2.10 29.12 14.54
C TYR A 151 1.26 30.39 14.32
N TRP A 152 -0.08 30.30 14.30
CA TRP A 152 -0.98 31.45 14.09
C TRP A 152 -1.58 31.98 15.39
N ASP A 153 -1.94 31.11 16.32
CA ASP A 153 -2.48 31.51 17.63
C ASP A 153 -1.82 30.71 18.75
N SER A 154 -0.91 31.38 19.46
CA SER A 154 -0.20 30.85 20.62
C SER A 154 -0.86 31.18 21.96
N THR A 155 -1.98 31.92 21.95
CA THR A 155 -2.67 32.33 23.18
C THR A 155 -3.65 31.28 23.69
N THR A 156 -4.21 30.49 22.78
CA THR A 156 -5.16 29.41 23.09
C THR A 156 -4.44 28.13 23.50
N ASN A 157 -4.97 27.40 24.49
CA ASN A 157 -4.39 26.13 24.94
C ASN A 157 -4.37 25.11 23.78
N PRO A 158 -3.21 24.49 23.45
CA PRO A 158 -3.09 23.49 22.39
C PRO A 158 -4.09 22.32 22.49
N ALA A 159 -4.49 21.95 23.70
CA ALA A 159 -5.48 20.90 23.95
C ALA A 159 -6.85 21.19 23.30
N ALA A 160 -7.23 22.46 23.14
CA ALA A 160 -8.47 22.84 22.49
C ALA A 160 -8.46 22.49 20.99
N TRP A 161 -7.34 22.73 20.31
CA TRP A 161 -7.17 22.40 18.89
C TRP A 161 -7.13 20.89 18.65
N ILE A 162 -6.51 20.14 19.56
CA ILE A 162 -6.52 18.66 19.52
C ILE A 162 -7.96 18.13 19.66
N ALA A 163 -8.70 18.62 20.67
CA ALA A 163 -10.07 18.19 20.91
C ALA A 163 -11.00 18.52 19.73
N LEU A 164 -10.83 19.69 19.11
CA LEU A 164 -11.55 20.09 17.91
C LEU A 164 -11.25 19.14 16.74
N ALA A 165 -9.98 18.88 16.44
CA ALA A 165 -9.57 17.99 15.36
C ALA A 165 -10.10 16.57 15.56
N MET A 166 -10.01 16.04 16.78
CA MET A 166 -10.59 14.74 17.14
C MET A 166 -12.10 14.72 16.92
N GLY A 167 -12.81 15.77 17.36
CA GLY A 167 -14.26 15.88 17.17
C GLY A 167 -14.67 15.87 15.70
N ILE A 168 -13.95 16.60 14.85
CA ILE A 168 -14.18 16.62 13.39
C ILE A 168 -13.91 15.24 12.78
N CYS A 169 -12.78 14.61 13.14
CA CYS A 169 -12.44 13.28 12.63
C CYS A 169 -13.47 12.22 13.04
N ILE A 170 -13.95 12.24 14.29
CA ILE A 170 -15.00 11.32 14.76
C ILE A 170 -16.30 11.58 13.99
N PHE A 171 -16.71 12.84 13.86
CA PHE A 171 -17.91 13.21 13.11
C PHE A 171 -17.86 12.71 11.67
N LEU A 172 -16.75 12.95 10.97
CA LEU A 172 -16.57 12.48 9.60
C LEU A 172 -16.56 10.95 9.50
N ASN A 173 -15.91 10.25 10.43
CA ASN A 173 -15.92 8.79 10.44
C ASN A 173 -17.33 8.22 10.64
N VAL A 174 -18.13 8.80 11.54
CA VAL A 174 -19.51 8.36 11.80
C VAL A 174 -20.42 8.61 10.59
N VAL A 175 -20.26 9.74 9.89
CA VAL A 175 -21.11 10.10 8.74
C VAL A 175 -20.69 9.39 7.45
N ALA A 176 -19.39 9.15 7.25
CA ALA A 176 -18.86 8.56 6.03
C ALA A 176 -19.01 7.03 5.99
N VAL A 177 -19.07 6.37 7.15
CA VAL A 177 -19.35 4.94 7.25
C VAL A 177 -20.82 4.68 6.94
N LYS A 178 -21.08 4.01 5.81
CA LYS A 178 -22.35 3.34 5.50
C LYS A 178 -22.17 1.84 5.59
#